data_AF-A0A3C0U2N0-F1
#
_entry.id   AF-A0A3C0U2N0-F1
#
_cell.length_a   1.000
_cell.length_b   1.000
_cell.length_c   1.000
_cell.angle_alpha   90.00
_cell.angle_beta   90.00
_cell.angle_gamma   90.00
#
_symmetry.space_group_name_H-M   'P 1'
#
loop_
_entity.id
_entity.type
_entity.pdbx_description
1 polymer ?
#
loop_
_entity_poly.entity_id
_entity_poly.type
_entity_poly.pdbx_seq_one_letter_code
_entity_poly.pdbx_strand_id
1 'polypeptide(L)'
;MIMDAIRIIHEPSDAEPFVVLEKKEGLPSAPLEDGDDCALTRVMTLFPSLADVEGRKKVEHGLVHRLDTDTDGLLLIASTQAFYNHIILAQKEGLFIKKYSARCKRSRCSLEGFPPCPVDVSGLSSGDSFALSSGFRHFGARGSSVRPVTGECSEVIRKKAAPGL
;
A
#
# COMPACT_ATOMS: atom_id res chain seq x y z
N MET A 1 19.46 -22.49 2.30
CA MET A 1 18.17 -21.93 1.85
C MET A 1 18.49 -20.87 0.82
N ILE A 2 17.97 -20.98 -0.39
CA ILE A 2 18.11 -19.91 -1.38
C ILE A 2 17.09 -18.85 -0.97
N MET A 3 17.56 -17.72 -0.46
CA MET A 3 16.68 -16.55 -0.31
C MET A 3 16.28 -16.15 -1.73
N ASP A 4 14.99 -16.20 -2.05
CA ASP A 4 14.52 -15.67 -3.33
C ASP A 4 15.02 -14.24 -3.48
N ALA A 5 15.70 -13.98 -4.60
CA ALA A 5 16.32 -12.71 -4.88
C ALA A 5 15.24 -11.62 -4.96
N ILE A 6 15.37 -10.58 -4.14
CA ILE A 6 14.49 -9.41 -4.19
C ILE A 6 14.80 -8.63 -5.47
N ARG A 7 13.78 -8.30 -6.25
CA ARG A 7 13.98 -7.55 -7.50
C ARG A 7 13.97 -6.06 -7.20
N ILE A 8 15.13 -5.42 -7.39
CA ILE A 8 15.29 -3.97 -7.29
C ILE A 8 14.90 -3.35 -8.63
N ILE A 9 14.05 -2.32 -8.56
CA ILE A 9 13.57 -1.53 -9.70
C ILE A 9 14.35 -0.22 -9.80
N HIS A 10 14.68 0.36 -8.65
CA HIS A 10 15.42 1.61 -8.51
C HIS A 10 16.37 1.51 -7.32
N GLU A 11 17.64 1.79 -7.56
CA GLU A 11 18.70 1.83 -6.54
C GLU A 11 18.85 3.24 -5.96
N PRO A 12 19.26 3.40 -4.71
CA PRO A 12 19.36 4.72 -4.10
C PRO A 12 20.59 5.47 -4.62
N SER A 13 20.46 6.78 -4.81
CA SER A 13 21.58 7.68 -5.11
C SER A 13 21.45 8.99 -4.34
N ASP A 14 22.45 9.86 -4.41
CA ASP A 14 22.38 11.19 -3.78
C ASP A 14 21.25 12.05 -4.35
N ALA A 15 20.98 11.94 -5.66
CA ALA A 15 19.90 12.67 -6.33
C ALA A 15 18.53 12.03 -6.10
N GLU A 16 18.49 10.70 -6.00
CA GLU A 16 17.28 9.90 -5.82
C GLU A 16 17.44 9.01 -4.57
N PRO A 17 17.30 9.59 -3.36
CA PRO A 17 17.61 8.93 -2.09
C PRO A 17 16.50 7.97 -1.64
N PHE A 18 16.19 6.99 -2.49
CA PHE A 18 15.19 5.97 -2.24
C PHE A 18 15.42 4.71 -3.07
N VAL A 19 14.89 3.61 -2.56
CA VAL A 19 14.85 2.31 -3.22
C VAL A 19 13.41 2.00 -3.61
N VAL A 20 13.23 1.50 -4.83
CA VAL A 20 11.99 0.86 -5.25
C VAL A 20 12.29 -0.60 -5.53
N LEU A 21 11.53 -1.48 -4.90
CA LEU A 21 11.61 -2.92 -5.12
C LEU A 21 10.25 -3.49 -5.51
N GLU A 22 10.28 -4.64 -6.18
CA GLU A 22 9.09 -5.44 -6.43
C GLU A 22 8.93 -6.48 -5.31
N LYS A 23 7.96 -6.26 -4.43
CA LYS A 23 7.60 -7.21 -3.38
C LYS A 23 6.71 -8.30 -3.99
N LYS A 24 7.05 -9.56 -3.74
CA LYS A 24 6.21 -10.72 -4.10
C LYS A 24 5.19 -11.07 -3.02
N GLU A 25 4.11 -11.73 -3.40
CA GLU A 25 3.11 -12.32 -2.52
C GLU A 25 3.76 -13.33 -1.56
N GLY A 26 3.21 -13.48 -0.37
CA GLY A 26 3.78 -14.29 0.70
C GLY A 26 4.95 -13.65 1.45
N LEU A 27 5.55 -12.55 0.94
CA LEU A 27 6.61 -11.82 1.63
C LEU A 27 6.04 -10.62 2.43
N PRO A 28 6.23 -10.53 3.75
CA PRO A 28 5.85 -9.35 4.53
C PRO A 28 6.63 -8.10 4.09
N SER A 29 6.02 -6.92 4.20
CA SER A 29 6.71 -5.64 3.89
C SER A 29 7.68 -5.19 4.99
N ALA A 30 7.30 -5.41 6.25
CA ALA A 30 7.97 -4.88 7.43
C ALA A 30 8.20 -6.00 8.45
N PRO A 31 9.28 -5.92 9.25
CA PRO A 31 9.47 -6.80 10.39
C PRO A 31 8.48 -6.44 11.52
N LEU A 32 8.09 -7.43 12.32
CA LEU A 32 7.45 -7.18 13.61
C LEU A 32 8.51 -6.92 14.69
N GLU A 33 9.61 -7.65 14.60
CA GLU A 33 10.78 -7.57 15.49
C GLU A 33 12.09 -7.63 14.69
N ASP A 34 13.18 -7.20 15.31
CA ASP A 34 14.50 -7.20 14.65
C ASP A 34 14.91 -8.62 14.23
N GLY A 35 15.28 -8.77 12.95
CA GLY A 35 15.71 -10.04 12.39
C GLY A 35 14.63 -10.83 11.64
N ASP A 36 13.37 -10.39 11.65
CA ASP A 36 12.32 -11.01 10.84
C ASP A 36 12.66 -10.95 9.34
N ASP A 37 12.43 -12.06 8.63
CA ASP A 37 12.59 -12.12 7.18
C ASP A 37 11.42 -11.41 6.48
N CYS A 38 11.72 -10.28 5.84
CA CYS A 38 10.74 -9.46 5.13
C CYS A 38 11.40 -8.66 4.00
N ALA A 39 10.60 -7.98 3.20
CA ALA A 39 11.11 -7.17 2.07
C ALA A 39 12.14 -6.12 2.51
N LEU A 40 11.88 -5.43 3.64
CA LEU A 40 12.78 -4.43 4.19
C LEU A 40 14.12 -5.04 4.61
N THR A 41 14.12 -6.09 5.43
CA THR A 41 15.36 -6.70 5.94
C THR A 41 16.18 -7.31 4.81
N ARG A 42 15.54 -7.91 3.80
CA ARG A 42 16.22 -8.41 2.59
C ARG A 42 16.92 -7.29 1.82
N VAL A 43 16.25 -6.16 1.55
CA VAL A 43 16.88 -5.07 0.79
C VAL A 43 17.97 -4.33 1.57
N MET A 44 17.86 -4.28 2.90
CA MET A 44 18.90 -3.72 3.76
C MET A 44 20.22 -4.50 3.68
N THR A 45 20.20 -5.80 3.33
CA THR A 45 21.44 -6.55 3.08
C THR A 45 22.21 -6.04 1.86
N LEU A 46 21.50 -5.46 0.89
CA LEU A 46 22.07 -4.88 -0.34
C LEU A 46 22.45 -3.41 -0.13
N PHE A 47 21.64 -2.68 0.63
CA PHE A 47 21.85 -1.26 0.93
C PHE A 47 21.81 -1.02 2.44
N PRO A 48 22.93 -1.22 3.16
CA PRO A 48 22.96 -1.09 4.62
C PRO A 48 22.61 0.30 5.15
N SER A 49 22.85 1.36 4.37
CA SER A 49 22.52 2.75 4.74
C SER A 49 21.03 3.00 4.96
N LEU A 50 20.15 2.10 4.47
CA LEU A 50 18.72 2.16 4.76
C LEU A 50 18.41 2.05 6.26
N ALA A 51 19.32 1.46 7.05
CA ALA A 51 19.20 1.34 8.50
C ALA A 51 19.26 2.69 9.23
N ASP A 52 19.86 3.72 8.62
CA ASP A 52 20.11 5.03 9.22
C ASP A 52 18.87 5.93 9.23
N VAL A 53 17.79 5.51 8.57
CA VAL A 53 16.52 6.26 8.52
C VAL A 53 15.62 5.80 9.67
N GLU A 54 15.03 6.74 10.41
CA GLU A 54 14.06 6.48 11.46
C GLU A 54 12.63 6.48 10.89
N GLY A 55 12.02 5.29 10.91
CA GLY A 55 10.67 5.06 10.44
C GLY A 55 9.59 5.37 11.45
N ARG A 56 8.35 4.99 11.11
CA ARG A 56 7.21 5.08 12.03
C ARG A 56 7.43 4.24 13.30
N LYS A 57 8.06 3.08 13.13
CA LYS A 57 8.64 2.30 14.23
C LYS A 57 10.13 2.17 13.97
N LYS A 58 10.90 1.97 15.03
CA LYS A 58 12.36 1.80 14.95
C LYS A 58 12.76 0.70 13.97
N VAL A 59 12.08 -0.45 14.04
CA VAL A 59 12.34 -1.63 13.17
C VAL A 59 11.91 -1.43 11.70
N GLU A 60 11.19 -0.35 11.39
CA GLU A 60 10.67 -0.10 10.04
C GLU A 60 11.59 0.79 9.20
N HIS A 61 12.60 1.41 9.80
CA HIS A 61 13.59 2.23 9.13
C HIS A 61 12.99 3.17 8.05
N GLY A 62 13.57 3.24 6.85
CA GLY A 62 13.07 4.07 5.75
C GLY A 62 11.76 3.60 5.10
N LEU A 63 11.07 2.58 5.61
CA LEU A 63 9.88 2.02 4.96
C LEU A 63 8.72 3.04 4.93
N VAL A 64 8.39 3.51 3.73
CA VAL A 64 7.44 4.63 3.52
C VAL A 64 5.98 4.18 3.64
N HIS A 65 5.69 2.98 3.17
CA HIS A 65 4.37 2.37 3.21
C HIS A 65 4.50 0.85 3.23
N ARG A 66 3.37 0.15 3.43
CA ARG A 66 3.32 -1.31 3.40
C ARG A 66 2.35 -1.79 2.34
N LEU A 67 2.59 -3.02 1.90
CA LEU A 67 1.64 -3.86 1.20
C LEU A 67 1.31 -5.04 2.12
N ASP A 68 0.09 -5.56 2.02
CA ASP A 68 -0.29 -6.80 2.71
C ASP A 68 0.64 -7.93 2.23
N THR A 69 0.84 -8.94 3.08
CA THR A 69 1.74 -10.07 2.78
C THR A 69 1.41 -10.71 1.44
N ASP A 70 0.13 -10.92 1.15
CA ASP A 70 -0.36 -11.57 -0.07
C ASP A 70 -0.52 -10.60 -1.25
N THR A 71 -0.11 -9.32 -1.10
CA THR A 71 -0.16 -8.33 -2.18
C THR A 71 1.20 -8.24 -2.87
N ASP A 72 1.25 -8.52 -4.17
CA ASP A 72 2.36 -8.14 -5.04
C ASP A 72 2.40 -6.63 -5.26
N GLY A 73 3.59 -6.05 -5.41
CA GLY A 73 3.69 -4.69 -5.95
C GLY A 73 4.97 -3.94 -5.64
N LEU A 74 4.95 -2.65 -6.00
CA LEU A 74 6.05 -1.73 -5.76
C LEU A 74 6.07 -1.29 -4.30
N LEU A 75 7.24 -1.38 -3.68
CA LEU A 75 7.49 -0.92 -2.32
C LEU A 75 8.59 0.15 -2.35
N LEU A 76 8.29 1.32 -1.78
CA LEU A 76 9.21 2.45 -1.67
C LEU A 76 9.85 2.49 -0.27
N ILE A 77 11.17 2.60 -0.22
CA ILE A 77 11.95 2.74 1.01
C ILE A 77 12.89 3.94 0.84
N ALA A 78 12.82 4.90 1.76
CA ALA A 78 13.72 6.04 1.79
C ALA A 78 15.13 5.61 2.22
N SER A 79 16.17 6.16 1.59
CA SER A 79 17.57 5.97 2.02
C SER A 79 18.12 7.12 2.85
N THR A 80 17.37 8.21 3.00
CA THR A 80 17.74 9.33 3.87
C THR A 80 16.54 9.81 4.69
N GLN A 81 16.81 10.38 5.87
CA GLN A 81 15.77 10.94 6.72
C GLN A 81 15.05 12.13 6.06
N ALA A 82 15.78 12.95 5.30
CA ALA A 82 15.20 14.10 4.61
C ALA A 82 14.14 13.67 3.60
N PHE A 83 14.44 12.66 2.77
CA PHE A 83 13.48 12.12 1.81
C PHE A 83 12.31 11.41 2.49
N TYR A 84 12.57 10.63 3.56
CA TYR A 84 11.51 10.00 4.35
C TYR A 84 10.52 11.04 4.89
N ASN A 85 11.01 12.12 5.50
CA ASN A 85 10.15 13.18 6.02
C ASN A 85 9.35 13.86 4.91
N HIS A 86 9.99 14.13 3.76
CA HIS A 86 9.35 14.72 2.59
C HIS A 86 8.20 13.83 2.07
N ILE A 87 8.44 12.54 1.87
CA ILE A 87 7.43 11.64 1.31
C ILE A 87 6.28 11.36 2.29
N ILE A 88 6.54 11.36 3.60
CA ILE A 88 5.49 11.27 4.62
C ILE A 88 4.58 12.50 4.59
N LEU A 89 5.14 13.69 4.35
CA LEU A 89 4.34 14.90 4.16
C LEU A 89 3.53 14.83 2.86
N ALA A 90 4.15 14.45 1.74
CA ALA A 90 3.47 14.27 0.47
C ALA A 90 2.31 13.25 0.55
N GLN A 91 2.46 12.19 1.35
CA GLN A 91 1.37 11.25 1.64
C GLN A 91 0.20 11.89 2.38
N LYS A 92 0.47 12.74 3.38
CA LYS A 92 -0.57 13.47 4.13
C LYS A 92 -1.31 14.48 3.25
N GLU A 93 -0.62 15.05 2.27
CA GLU A 93 -1.17 16.03 1.32
C GLU A 93 -1.84 15.37 0.09
N GLY A 94 -1.86 14.04 0.01
CA GLY A 94 -2.48 13.31 -1.11
C GLY A 94 -1.68 13.34 -2.41
N LEU A 95 -0.41 13.74 -2.38
CA LEU A 95 0.47 13.83 -3.54
C LEU A 95 1.12 12.48 -3.89
N PHE A 96 1.08 11.50 -2.98
CA PHE A 96 1.62 10.17 -3.19
C PHE A 96 0.57 9.21 -3.77
N ILE A 97 0.49 9.16 -5.10
CA ILE A 97 -0.53 8.38 -5.82
C ILE A 97 -0.10 6.93 -5.99
N LYS A 98 -0.92 6.01 -5.48
CA LYS A 98 -0.74 4.56 -5.63
C LYS A 98 -1.87 3.98 -6.48
N LYS A 99 -1.52 3.20 -7.49
CA LYS A 99 -2.49 2.50 -8.36
C LYS A 99 -2.36 1.01 -8.16
N TYR A 100 -3.50 0.34 -8.02
CA TYR A 100 -3.59 -1.10 -7.83
C TYR A 100 -4.41 -1.73 -8.94
N SER A 101 -4.06 -2.96 -9.29
CA SER A 101 -4.86 -3.82 -10.17
C SER A 101 -5.24 -5.07 -9.39
N ALA A 102 -6.46 -5.55 -9.60
CA ALA A 102 -6.96 -6.76 -8.95
C ALA A 102 -7.80 -7.57 -9.92
N ARG A 103 -7.70 -8.90 -9.81
CA ARG A 103 -8.62 -9.81 -10.48
C ARG A 103 -9.79 -10.09 -9.54
N CYS A 104 -10.98 -9.71 -9.97
CA CYS A 104 -12.17 -9.72 -9.13
C CYS A 104 -13.18 -10.75 -9.65
N LYS A 105 -13.91 -11.37 -8.72
CA LYS A 105 -15.10 -12.17 -9.02
C LYS A 105 -16.34 -11.37 -8.64
N ARG A 106 -17.36 -11.36 -9.51
CA ARG A 106 -18.64 -10.71 -9.21
C ARG A 106 -19.26 -11.35 -7.97
N SER A 107 -19.47 -10.56 -6.92
CA SER A 107 -20.22 -11.00 -5.75
C SER A 107 -21.68 -11.20 -6.13
N ARG A 108 -22.29 -12.29 -5.66
CA ARG A 108 -23.73 -12.55 -5.82
C ARG A 108 -24.56 -12.00 -4.65
N CYS A 109 -23.89 -11.56 -3.59
CA CYS A 109 -24.52 -11.07 -2.37
C CYS A 109 -24.10 -9.63 -2.08
N SER A 110 -25.04 -8.80 -1.65
CA SER A 110 -24.72 -7.51 -1.05
C SER A 110 -24.11 -7.75 0.33
N LEU A 111 -22.91 -7.22 0.56
CA LEU A 111 -22.29 -7.24 1.88
C LEU A 111 -22.72 -6.00 2.65
N GLU A 112 -22.95 -6.15 3.96
CA GLU A 112 -23.34 -5.04 4.82
C GLU A 112 -22.32 -3.90 4.77
N GLY A 113 -22.83 -2.67 4.69
CA GLY A 113 -22.02 -1.46 4.72
C GLY A 113 -21.31 -1.12 3.41
N PHE A 114 -21.47 -1.92 2.35
CA PHE A 114 -21.05 -1.57 1.00
C PHE A 114 -22.13 -0.71 0.31
N PRO A 115 -21.75 0.41 -0.34
CA PRO A 115 -22.66 1.16 -1.19
C PRO A 115 -22.95 0.41 -2.49
N PRO A 116 -23.97 0.83 -3.25
CA PRO A 116 -24.16 0.41 -4.64
C PRO A 116 -22.88 0.60 -5.46
N CYS A 117 -22.65 -0.27 -6.44
CA CYS A 117 -21.51 -0.14 -7.34
C CYS A 117 -21.67 1.17 -8.14
N PRO A 118 -20.66 2.07 -8.14
CA PRO A 118 -20.76 3.37 -8.81
C PRO A 118 -20.64 3.28 -10.34
N VAL A 119 -20.38 2.08 -10.88
CA VAL A 119 -20.23 1.81 -12.31
C VAL A 119 -21.18 0.67 -12.67
N ASP A 120 -21.87 0.79 -13.81
CA ASP A 120 -22.64 -0.31 -14.35
C ASP A 120 -21.70 -1.40 -14.88
N VAL A 121 -21.63 -2.50 -14.13
CA VAL A 121 -20.81 -3.67 -14.46
C VAL A 121 -21.61 -4.77 -15.14
N SER A 122 -22.90 -4.58 -15.43
CA SER A 122 -23.79 -5.64 -15.94
C SER A 122 -23.32 -6.22 -17.28
N GLY A 123 -22.82 -5.35 -18.18
CA GLY A 123 -22.28 -5.72 -19.48
C GLY A 123 -20.86 -6.30 -19.47
N LEU A 124 -20.18 -6.31 -18.33
CA LEU A 124 -18.82 -6.85 -18.23
C LEU A 124 -18.84 -8.38 -18.28
N SER A 125 -18.03 -8.91 -19.19
CA SER A 125 -17.70 -10.33 -19.36
C SER A 125 -16.42 -10.69 -18.60
N SER A 126 -16.17 -11.99 -18.45
CA SER A 126 -14.92 -12.45 -17.83
C SER A 126 -13.71 -12.05 -18.67
N GLY A 127 -12.75 -11.35 -18.06
CA GLY A 127 -11.56 -10.82 -18.73
C GLY A 127 -11.64 -9.32 -19.02
N ASP A 128 -12.84 -8.73 -18.96
CA ASP A 128 -12.98 -7.28 -19.10
C ASP A 128 -12.36 -6.55 -17.91
N SER A 129 -11.81 -5.37 -18.18
CA SER A 129 -11.20 -4.49 -17.19
C SER A 129 -11.95 -3.18 -17.11
N PHE A 130 -12.07 -2.65 -15.90
CA PHE A 130 -12.66 -1.33 -15.67
C PHE A 130 -11.91 -0.63 -14.52
N ALA A 131 -12.00 0.70 -14.50
CA ALA A 131 -11.43 1.51 -13.44
C ALA A 131 -12.53 2.08 -12.56
N LEU A 132 -12.23 2.23 -11.26
CA LEU A 132 -13.10 2.90 -10.32
C LEU A 132 -12.24 3.70 -9.33
N SER A 133 -12.86 4.69 -8.69
CA SER A 133 -12.25 5.45 -7.60
C SER A 133 -13.18 5.48 -6.41
N SER A 134 -12.62 5.27 -5.22
CA SER A 134 -13.37 5.29 -3.98
C SER A 134 -12.45 5.68 -2.83
N GLY A 135 -13.03 6.33 -1.83
CA GLY A 135 -12.40 6.47 -0.52
C GLY A 135 -12.61 5.19 0.27
N PHE A 136 -11.98 5.10 1.44
CA PHE A 136 -12.23 4.01 2.38
C PHE A 136 -12.53 4.54 3.76
N ARG A 137 -13.41 3.85 4.48
CA ARG A 137 -13.71 4.07 5.89
C ARG A 137 -13.55 2.77 6.67
N HIS A 138 -13.19 2.89 7.94
CA HIS A 138 -13.21 1.75 8.86
C HIS A 138 -14.63 1.17 9.01
N PHE A 139 -14.70 -0.15 9.17
CA PHE A 139 -15.94 -0.90 9.38
C PHE A 139 -15.70 -2.14 10.26
N GLY A 140 -16.71 -2.49 11.06
CA GLY A 140 -16.65 -3.63 11.99
C GLY A 140 -15.96 -3.31 13.32
N ALA A 141 -15.96 -4.28 14.22
CA ALA A 141 -15.38 -4.13 15.57
C ALA A 141 -13.90 -3.76 15.47
N ARG A 142 -13.50 -2.65 16.12
CA ARG A 142 -12.14 -2.10 16.08
C ARG A 142 -11.61 -1.80 14.67
N GLY A 143 -12.47 -1.64 13.67
CA GLY A 143 -12.06 -1.35 12.29
C GLY A 143 -11.38 -2.53 11.60
N SER A 144 -11.79 -3.76 11.90
CA SER A 144 -11.23 -5.00 11.33
C SER A 144 -11.38 -5.14 9.82
N SER A 145 -12.18 -4.29 9.18
CA SER A 145 -12.31 -4.22 7.73
C SER A 145 -12.51 -2.78 7.27
N VAL A 146 -12.44 -2.57 5.95
CA VAL A 146 -12.79 -1.29 5.32
C VAL A 146 -14.04 -1.43 4.46
N ARG A 147 -14.72 -0.31 4.22
CA ARG A 147 -15.79 -0.19 3.22
C ARG A 147 -15.48 0.96 2.27
N PRO A 148 -15.82 0.83 0.98
CA PRO A 148 -15.62 1.91 0.05
C PRO A 148 -16.60 3.06 0.36
N VAL A 149 -16.16 4.26 0.04
CA VAL A 149 -16.94 5.50 0.09
C VAL A 149 -16.99 6.05 -1.33
N THR A 150 -18.18 6.21 -1.87
CA THR A 150 -18.45 6.68 -3.24
C THR A 150 -19.32 7.94 -3.21
N GLY A 151 -19.54 8.57 -4.37
CA GLY A 151 -20.46 9.72 -4.49
C GLY A 151 -21.89 9.41 -4.01
N GLU A 152 -22.32 8.15 -4.18
CA GLU A 152 -23.65 7.64 -3.80
C GLU A 152 -23.83 7.49 -2.28
N CYS A 153 -22.76 7.60 -1.48
CA CYS A 153 -22.84 7.52 -0.02
C CYS A 153 -23.46 8.80 0.57
N SER A 154 -24.16 8.68 1.70
CA SER A 154 -24.68 9.85 2.43
C SER A 154 -23.57 10.80 2.89
N GLU A 155 -23.88 12.07 3.12
CA GLU A 155 -22.90 13.08 3.55
C GLU A 155 -22.14 12.66 4.83
N VAL A 156 -22.84 12.04 5.78
CA VAL A 156 -22.25 11.51 7.03
C VAL A 156 -21.22 10.43 6.74
N ILE A 157 -21.44 9.58 5.74
CA ILE A 157 -20.49 8.53 5.34
C ILE A 157 -19.32 9.14 4.57
N ARG A 158 -19.57 10.12 3.69
CA ARG A 158 -18.51 10.80 2.94
C ARG A 158 -17.50 11.49 3.84
N LYS A 159 -17.95 12.12 4.93
CA LYS A 159 -17.08 12.73 5.96
C LYS A 159 -16.20 11.73 6.72
N LYS A 160 -16.43 10.41 6.59
CA LYS A 160 -15.64 9.35 7.23
C LYS A 160 -14.56 8.75 6.34
N ALA A 161 -14.45 9.19 5.08
CA ALA A 161 -13.36 8.78 4.22
C ALA A 161 -12.02 9.33 4.76
N ALA A 162 -10.94 8.59 4.56
CA ALA A 162 -9.59 9.14 4.76
C ALA A 162 -9.40 10.37 3.84
N PRO A 163 -8.67 11.41 4.28
CA PRO A 163 -8.41 12.60 3.47
C PRO A 163 -7.67 12.22 2.18
N GLY A 164 -8.07 12.80 1.04
CA GLY A 164 -7.51 12.50 -0.29
C GLY A 164 -8.54 12.20 -1.39
N LEU A 165 -9.84 12.41 -1.12
CA LEU A 165 -10.89 12.62 -2.13
C LEU A 165 -11.52 14.00 -1.94
#